data_AF-A0A0Q5FCB5-F1
#
_entry.id   AF-A0A0Q5FCB5-F1
#
_cell.length_a   1.000
_cell.length_b   1.000
_cell.length_c   1.000
_cell.angle_alpha   90.00
_cell.angle_beta   90.00
_cell.angle_gamma   90.00
#
_symmetry.space_group_name_H-M   'P 1'
#
loop_
_entity.id
_entity.type
_entity.pdbx_description
1 polymer ?
#
loop_
_entity_poly.entity_id
_entity_poly.type
_entity_poly.pdbx_seq_one_letter_code
_entity_poly.pdbx_strand_id
1 'polypeptide(L)'
;MIGLVRRQARIAMPLGVAVVALALIGCAPQLSSPIGVWRAAGDDEGTLVINADGTFAADHVSYDLVHDRDSENDFSAEGTWRLVRGGAEIKLHVVEAERAGFDVGPASFSVGFVNGVIRFTDPDETVGIEFRIEDSAE
;
A
#
# COMPACT_ATOMS: atom_id res chain seq x y z
N MET A 1 38.81 3.75 -78.63
CA MET A 1 39.49 2.66 -77.88
C MET A 1 38.64 2.40 -76.64
N ILE A 2 37.93 1.27 -76.52
CA ILE A 2 38.43 -0.01 -75.97
C ILE A 2 39.28 0.29 -74.72
N GLY A 3 38.97 -0.09 -73.48
CA GLY A 3 38.11 -1.12 -72.91
C GLY A 3 38.77 -1.52 -71.58
N LEU A 4 38.03 -2.26 -70.74
CA LEU A 4 38.47 -2.93 -69.50
C LEU A 4 38.78 -2.07 -68.26
N VAL A 5 38.55 -2.50 -67.02
CA VAL A 5 37.69 -3.51 -66.36
C VAL A 5 37.87 -3.25 -64.85
N ARG A 6 36.76 -3.27 -64.11
CA ARG A 6 36.55 -3.55 -62.68
C ARG A 6 37.72 -3.43 -61.69
N ARG A 7 37.42 -2.84 -60.52
CA ARG A 7 37.42 -3.57 -59.24
C ARG A 7 36.46 -2.93 -58.24
N GLN A 8 35.69 -3.81 -57.60
CA GLN A 8 34.68 -3.51 -56.60
C GLN A 8 35.33 -3.02 -55.31
N ALA A 9 34.70 -2.06 -54.64
CA ALA A 9 34.79 -1.93 -53.20
C ALA A 9 33.39 -1.56 -52.68
N ARG A 10 32.76 -2.53 -52.03
CA ARG A 10 31.48 -2.40 -51.33
C ARG A 10 31.71 -1.43 -50.17
N ILE A 11 30.91 -0.36 -50.08
CA ILE A 11 30.89 0.50 -48.89
C ILE A 11 29.51 0.35 -48.25
N ALA A 12 29.55 -0.06 -47.00
CA ALA A 12 28.46 -0.52 -46.17
C ALA A 12 27.41 0.58 -45.92
N MET A 13 26.13 0.19 -45.97
CA MET A 13 25.05 0.95 -45.35
C MET A 13 25.08 0.69 -43.85
N PRO A 14 25.22 1.71 -42.98
CA PRO A 14 24.85 1.55 -41.59
C PRO A 14 23.32 1.62 -41.51
N LEU A 15 22.71 0.46 -41.28
CA LEU A 15 21.31 0.32 -40.89
C LEU A 15 21.13 1.06 -39.55
N GLY A 16 20.52 2.25 -39.58
CA GLY A 16 20.18 3.01 -38.38
C GLY A 16 19.12 2.26 -37.58
N VAL A 17 19.53 1.52 -36.55
CA VAL A 17 18.64 0.93 -35.57
C VAL A 17 18.20 2.04 -34.62
N ALA A 18 16.99 2.57 -34.83
CA ALA A 18 16.35 3.43 -33.86
C ALA A 18 15.96 2.59 -32.63
N VAL A 19 16.72 2.72 -31.55
CA VAL A 19 16.38 2.16 -30.25
C VAL A 19 15.27 3.04 -29.67
N VAL A 20 14.01 2.62 -29.87
CA VAL A 20 12.87 3.21 -29.16
C VAL A 20 12.88 2.63 -27.75
N ALA A 21 13.50 3.35 -26.81
CA ALA A 21 13.34 3.05 -25.39
C ALA A 21 11.94 3.50 -24.96
N LEU A 22 10.95 2.59 -25.04
CA LEU A 22 9.71 2.73 -24.27
C LEU A 22 10.08 2.62 -22.79
N ALA A 23 10.23 3.77 -22.13
CA ALA A 23 10.18 3.84 -20.68
C ALA A 23 8.77 3.42 -20.27
N LEU A 24 8.61 2.16 -19.88
CA LEU A 24 7.46 1.70 -19.12
C LEU A 24 7.51 2.45 -17.79
N ILE A 25 6.82 3.58 -17.73
CA ILE A 25 6.39 4.19 -16.47
C ILE A 25 5.51 3.11 -15.85
N GLY A 26 6.09 2.34 -14.94
CA GLY A 26 5.37 1.30 -14.22
C GLY A 26 4.26 1.98 -13.44
N CYS A 27 3.04 1.95 -13.97
CA CYS A 27 1.85 2.09 -13.15
C CYS A 27 1.86 0.88 -12.22
N ALA A 28 2.40 1.05 -11.01
CA ALA A 28 2.03 0.14 -9.94
C ALA A 28 0.49 0.14 -9.88
N PRO A 29 -0.18 -1.02 -9.90
CA PRO A 29 -1.62 -1.06 -9.78
C PRO A 29 -1.99 -0.37 -8.47
N GLN A 30 -2.65 0.79 -8.57
CA GLN A 30 -3.23 1.44 -7.41
C GLN A 30 -4.29 0.49 -6.88
N LEU A 31 -4.11 -0.01 -5.66
CA LEU A 31 -5.11 -0.87 -5.00
C LEU A 31 -6.44 -0.14 -5.00
N SER A 32 -7.40 -0.69 -5.73
CA SER A 32 -8.74 -0.12 -5.85
C SER A 32 -9.64 -0.45 -4.67
N SER A 33 -9.20 -1.36 -3.80
CA SER A 33 -9.98 -1.87 -2.68
C SER A 33 -9.11 -2.04 -1.43
N PRO A 34 -9.58 -1.60 -0.24
CA PRO A 34 -8.90 -1.84 1.02
C PRO A 34 -9.21 -3.24 1.62
N ILE A 35 -10.13 -3.98 1.01
CA ILE A 35 -10.61 -5.28 1.53
C ILE A 35 -9.47 -6.30 1.50
N GLY A 36 -9.22 -6.95 2.63
CA GLY A 36 -8.17 -7.95 2.77
C GLY A 36 -7.62 -8.06 4.19
N VAL A 37 -6.59 -8.90 4.33
CA VAL A 37 -5.81 -9.04 5.57
C VAL A 37 -4.54 -8.22 5.43
N TRP A 38 -4.29 -7.36 6.41
CA TRP A 38 -3.15 -6.47 6.47
C TRP A 38 -2.30 -6.81 7.70
N ARG A 39 -1.02 -7.12 7.51
CA ARG A 39 -0.08 -7.43 8.59
C ARG A 39 0.81 -6.23 8.89
N ALA A 40 1.10 -6.03 10.17
CA ALA A 40 2.15 -5.13 10.58
C ALA A 40 3.49 -5.50 9.90
N ALA A 41 4.30 -4.50 9.59
CA ALA A 41 5.58 -4.65 8.91
C ALA A 41 6.73 -4.05 9.73
N GLY A 42 7.96 -4.52 9.47
CA GLY A 42 9.12 -4.07 10.23
C GLY A 42 9.23 -4.81 11.56
N ASP A 43 9.45 -4.07 12.65
CA ASP A 43 9.52 -4.60 14.02
C ASP A 43 8.16 -4.53 14.75
N ASP A 44 7.11 -4.06 14.07
CA ASP A 44 5.75 -3.97 14.60
C ASP A 44 5.00 -5.31 14.51
N GLU A 45 3.99 -5.45 15.38
CA GLU A 45 3.11 -6.61 15.42
C GLU A 45 1.65 -6.21 15.26
N GLY A 46 0.85 -7.15 14.76
CA GLY A 46 -0.59 -7.00 14.65
C GLY A 46 -1.17 -7.30 13.28
N THR A 47 -2.49 -7.45 13.27
CA THR A 47 -3.26 -7.71 12.06
C THR A 47 -4.45 -6.76 11.99
N LEU A 48 -4.71 -6.20 10.81
CA LEU A 48 -5.91 -5.44 10.47
C LEU A 48 -6.65 -6.18 9.35
N VAL A 49 -7.88 -6.58 9.58
CA VAL A 49 -8.74 -7.23 8.59
C VAL A 49 -9.84 -6.26 8.19
N ILE A 50 -9.98 -5.99 6.88
CA ILE A 50 -11.04 -5.15 6.31
C ILE A 50 -11.95 -6.05 5.47
N ASN A 51 -13.19 -6.23 5.91
CA ASN A 51 -14.14 -7.17 5.32
C ASN A 51 -15.03 -6.50 4.26
N ALA A 52 -15.47 -7.28 3.26
CA ALA A 52 -16.37 -6.79 2.20
C ALA A 52 -17.77 -6.40 2.70
N ASP A 53 -18.17 -6.86 3.88
CA ASP A 53 -19.47 -6.55 4.51
C ASP A 53 -19.51 -5.17 5.20
N GLY A 54 -18.41 -4.42 5.16
CA GLY A 54 -18.30 -3.11 5.78
C GLY A 54 -17.80 -3.14 7.23
N THR A 55 -17.37 -4.31 7.74
CA THR A 55 -16.73 -4.44 9.06
C THR A 55 -15.21 -4.47 8.97
N PHE A 56 -14.54 -4.14 10.08
CA PHE A 56 -13.11 -4.37 10.23
C PHE A 56 -12.81 -4.88 11.64
N ALA A 57 -11.68 -5.57 11.78
CA ALA A 57 -11.12 -5.99 13.05
C ALA A 57 -9.61 -5.76 13.07
N ALA A 58 -9.09 -5.32 14.19
CA ALA A 58 -7.67 -5.17 14.47
C ALA A 58 -7.34 -6.01 15.70
N ASP A 59 -6.26 -6.78 15.64
CA ASP A 59 -5.88 -7.72 16.68
C ASP A 59 -4.37 -7.72 16.92
N HIS A 60 -3.99 -7.85 18.20
CA HIS A 60 -2.61 -7.90 18.68
C HIS A 60 -1.72 -6.79 18.14
N VAL A 61 -2.25 -5.57 18.07
CA VAL A 61 -1.56 -4.45 17.43
C VAL A 61 -0.57 -3.80 18.39
N SER A 62 0.66 -3.54 17.93
CA SER A 62 1.74 -2.86 18.67
C SER A 62 1.51 -1.36 18.87
N TYR A 63 0.45 -0.82 18.28
CA TYR A 63 0.09 0.60 18.31
C TYR A 63 -1.42 0.81 18.54
N ASP A 64 -1.76 1.69 19.49
CA ASP A 64 -3.11 2.18 19.76
C ASP A 64 -3.58 3.11 18.63
N LEU A 65 -4.39 2.56 17.72
CA LEU A 65 -4.92 3.27 16.55
C LEU A 65 -5.85 4.44 16.90
N VAL A 66 -6.30 4.56 18.15
CA VAL A 66 -7.24 5.59 18.62
C VAL A 66 -6.52 6.75 19.29
N HIS A 67 -5.49 6.45 20.08
CA HIS A 67 -4.76 7.45 20.88
C HIS A 67 -3.34 7.74 20.38
N ASP A 68 -2.95 7.16 19.25
CA ASP A 68 -1.69 7.42 18.58
C ASP A 68 -0.45 7.17 19.45
N ARG A 69 -0.35 5.97 20.03
CA ARG A 69 0.77 5.58 20.92
C ARG A 69 1.04 4.09 20.88
N ASP A 70 2.25 3.70 21.26
CA ASP A 70 2.62 2.30 21.47
C ASP A 70 1.63 1.60 22.45
N SER A 71 1.34 0.34 22.15
CA SER A 71 0.44 -0.51 22.95
C SER A 71 1.05 -1.85 23.36
N GLU A 72 2.34 -2.09 23.16
CA GLU A 72 3.03 -3.32 23.57
C GLU A 72 2.31 -4.61 23.09
N ASN A 73 1.74 -4.55 21.88
CA ASN A 73 0.99 -5.63 21.21
C ASN A 73 -0.37 -5.97 21.85
N ASP A 74 -0.86 -5.12 22.76
CA ASP A 74 -2.09 -5.37 23.52
C ASP A 74 -3.31 -4.57 23.01
N PHE A 75 -3.25 -3.97 21.81
CA PHE A 75 -4.39 -3.25 21.23
C PHE A 75 -5.23 -4.13 20.31
N SER A 76 -6.55 -4.08 20.49
CA SER A 76 -7.54 -4.67 19.60
C SER A 76 -8.69 -3.70 19.36
N ALA A 77 -9.32 -3.79 18.19
CA ALA A 77 -10.46 -2.95 17.85
C ALA A 77 -11.38 -3.60 16.83
N GLU A 78 -12.68 -3.33 16.93
CA GLU A 78 -13.67 -3.74 15.95
C GLU A 78 -14.56 -2.57 15.57
N GLY A 79 -15.10 -2.62 14.35
CA GLY A 79 -16.07 -1.62 13.93
C GLY A 79 -16.45 -1.71 12.47
N THR A 80 -16.79 -0.56 11.90
CA THR A 80 -17.22 -0.45 10.51
C THR A 80 -16.29 0.44 9.70
N TRP A 81 -16.26 0.24 8.39
CA TRP A 81 -15.48 1.06 7.47
C TRP A 81 -16.28 1.50 6.25
N ARG A 82 -15.84 2.58 5.62
CA ARG A 82 -16.32 3.03 4.32
C ARG A 82 -15.26 3.80 3.56
N LEU A 83 -15.35 3.80 2.23
CA LEU A 83 -14.53 4.69 1.41
C LEU A 83 -14.93 6.16 1.61
N VAL A 84 -13.92 7.02 1.65
CA VAL A 84 -14.05 8.48 1.67
C VAL A 84 -13.06 9.11 0.69
N ARG A 85 -13.15 10.43 0.50
CA ARG A 85 -12.28 11.21 -0.42
C ARG A 85 -12.15 10.59 -1.82
N GLY A 86 -13.29 10.21 -2.41
CA GLY A 86 -13.32 9.63 -3.75
C GLY A 86 -12.70 8.24 -3.87
N GLY A 87 -12.54 7.52 -2.75
CA GLY A 87 -11.96 6.17 -2.72
C GLY A 87 -10.47 6.13 -2.40
N ALA A 88 -9.85 7.27 -2.08
CA ALA A 88 -8.42 7.32 -1.72
C ALA A 88 -8.15 6.93 -0.25
N GLU A 89 -9.16 7.04 0.62
CA GLU A 89 -9.05 6.77 2.04
C GLU A 89 -10.20 5.89 2.52
N ILE A 90 -9.93 5.12 3.58
CA ILE A 90 -10.96 4.49 4.40
C ILE A 90 -11.24 5.37 5.61
N LYS A 91 -12.51 5.51 5.96
CA LYS A 91 -12.92 6.00 7.27
C LYS A 91 -13.26 4.80 8.13
N LEU A 92 -12.49 4.61 9.21
CA LEU A 92 -12.74 3.62 10.24
C LEU A 92 -13.63 4.24 11.32
N HIS A 93 -14.68 3.54 11.69
CA HIS A 93 -15.55 3.86 12.81
C HIS A 93 -15.42 2.72 13.82
N VAL A 94 -14.58 2.96 14.82
CA VAL A 94 -14.31 2.04 15.93
C VAL A 94 -15.55 2.02 16.84
N VAL A 95 -16.10 0.83 17.03
CA VAL A 95 -17.26 0.60 17.90
C VAL A 95 -16.78 0.10 19.26
N GLU A 96 -15.84 -0.85 19.25
CA GLU A 96 -15.21 -1.41 20.44
C GLU A 96 -13.70 -1.38 20.25
N ALA A 97 -12.97 -1.00 21.29
CA ALA A 97 -11.52 -1.07 21.32
C ALA A 97 -11.04 -1.32 22.74
N GLU A 98 -10.04 -2.19 22.85
CA GLU A 98 -9.42 -2.55 24.12
C GLU A 98 -7.90 -2.34 24.00
N ARG A 99 -7.30 -1.94 25.11
CA ARG A 99 -5.86 -2.06 25.31
C ARG A 99 -5.55 -2.59 26.69
N ALA A 100 -4.80 -3.68 26.77
CA ALA A 100 -4.34 -4.28 28.02
C ALA A 100 -5.49 -4.50 29.03
N GLY A 101 -6.67 -4.94 28.55
CA GLY A 101 -7.86 -5.15 29.38
C GLY A 101 -8.69 -3.89 29.68
N PHE A 102 -8.33 -2.72 29.14
CA PHE A 102 -9.05 -1.47 29.35
C PHE A 102 -9.74 -0.98 28.09
N ASP A 103 -11.00 -0.57 28.22
CA ASP A 103 -11.78 0.08 27.18
C ASP A 103 -11.11 1.41 26.76
N VAL A 104 -10.91 1.56 25.45
CA VAL A 104 -10.27 2.73 24.81
C VAL A 104 -11.33 3.74 24.30
N GLY A 105 -12.59 3.33 24.23
CA GLY A 105 -13.72 4.14 23.78
C GLY A 105 -13.88 4.18 22.25
N PRO A 106 -15.08 4.51 21.76
CA PRO A 106 -15.34 4.59 20.33
C PRO A 106 -14.65 5.80 19.70
N ALA A 107 -14.20 5.64 18.45
CA ALA A 107 -13.46 6.66 17.73
C ALA A 107 -13.74 6.62 16.23
N SER A 108 -13.34 7.68 15.51
CA SER A 108 -13.43 7.68 14.05
C SER A 108 -12.33 8.52 13.42
N PHE A 109 -11.60 7.90 12.50
CA PHE A 109 -10.48 8.50 11.79
C PHE A 109 -10.45 8.02 10.35
N SER A 110 -9.63 8.67 9.52
CA SER A 110 -9.48 8.32 8.10
C SER A 110 -8.01 8.09 7.78
N VAL A 111 -7.74 7.06 7.00
CA VAL A 111 -6.39 6.63 6.65
C VAL A 111 -6.33 6.22 5.18
N GLY A 112 -5.20 6.50 4.53
CA GLY A 112 -4.93 6.07 3.16
C GLY A 112 -4.47 4.61 3.10
N PHE A 113 -4.73 3.93 1.98
CA PHE A 113 -4.33 2.53 1.75
C PHE A 113 -3.54 2.36 0.44
N VAL A 114 -2.64 3.31 0.16
CA VAL A 114 -1.98 3.46 -1.14
C VAL A 114 -0.90 2.40 -1.35
N ASN A 115 -0.86 1.79 -2.54
CA ASN A 115 0.14 0.79 -2.94
C ASN A 115 0.26 -0.40 -1.96
N GLY A 116 -0.85 -0.84 -1.38
CA GLY A 116 -0.85 -1.97 -0.44
C GLY A 116 -0.26 -1.63 0.92
N VAL A 117 -0.28 -0.34 1.27
CA VAL A 117 0.20 0.15 2.55
C VAL A 117 -0.84 1.03 3.24
N ILE A 118 -1.13 0.73 4.51
CA ILE A 118 -1.85 1.60 5.44
C ILE A 118 -0.86 2.03 6.52
N ARG A 119 -0.80 3.33 6.84
CA ARG A 119 0.08 3.85 7.90
C ARG A 119 -0.72 4.66 8.91
N PHE A 120 -0.49 4.36 10.18
CA PHE A 120 -0.92 5.17 11.30
C PHE A 120 0.32 5.78 11.93
N THR A 121 0.28 7.07 12.22
CA THR A 121 1.39 7.80 12.84
C THR A 121 0.81 8.82 13.79
N ASP A 122 1.55 9.13 14.84
CA ASP A 122 1.20 10.23 15.72
C ASP A 122 1.27 11.58 14.98
N PRO A 123 0.66 12.64 15.53
CA PRO A 123 0.63 13.95 14.89
C PRO A 123 2.00 14.55 14.58
N ASP A 124 3.05 14.15 15.31
CA ASP A 124 4.42 14.62 15.10
C ASP A 124 5.21 13.69 14.14
N GLU A 125 4.59 12.62 13.62
CA GLU A 125 5.18 11.63 12.71
C GLU A 125 6.46 10.97 13.27
N THR A 126 6.48 10.74 14.58
CA THR A 126 7.62 10.18 15.33
C THR A 126 7.50 8.69 15.62
N VAL A 127 6.27 8.20 15.84
CA VAL A 127 5.92 6.82 16.16
C VAL A 127 4.71 6.45 15.32
N GLY A 128 4.65 5.20 14.88
CA GLY A 128 3.56 4.72 14.05
C GLY A 128 3.68 3.25 13.76
N ILE A 129 2.68 2.74 13.05
CA ILE A 129 2.64 1.36 12.55
C ILE A 129 2.34 1.37 11.06
N GLU A 130 3.03 0.50 10.33
CA GLU A 130 2.78 0.24 8.91
C GLU A 130 2.13 -1.15 8.75
N PHE A 131 0.97 -1.18 8.10
CA PHE A 131 0.34 -2.42 7.67
C PHE A 131 0.51 -2.63 6.16
N ARG A 132 0.81 -3.87 5.77
CA ARG A 132 0.89 -4.32 4.38
C ARG A 132 -0.10 -5.43 4.11
N ILE A 133 -0.76 -5.37 2.95
CA ILE A 133 -1.72 -6.41 2.54
C ILE A 133 -0.99 -7.74 2.26
N GLU A 134 -1.47 -8.86 2.81
CA GLU A 134 -0.81 -10.18 2.65
C GLU A 134 -0.95 -10.75 1.24
N ASP A 135 -2.11 -10.55 0.61
CA ASP A 135 -2.35 -10.84 -0.79
C ASP A 135 -3.50 -9.95 -1.25
N SER A 136 -3.28 -9.16 -2.30
CA SER A 136 -4.34 -8.38 -2.92
C SER A 136 -5.25 -9.36 -3.65
N ALA A 137 -6.53 -9.44 -3.31
CA ALA A 137 -7.47 -10.19 -4.15
C ALA A 137 -7.51 -9.53 -5.54
N GLU A 138 -6.91 -10.20 -6.55
CA GLU A 138 -6.94 -9.82 -7.97
C GLU A 138 -8.36 -9.84 -8.56
#